data_AF-A0AAV2EJH0-F1
#
_entry.id   AF-A0AAV2EJH0-F1
#
_cell.length_a   1.000
_cell.length_b   1.000
_cell.length_c   1.000
_cell.angle_alpha   90.00
_cell.angle_beta   90.00
_cell.angle_gamma   90.00
#
_symmetry.space_group_name_H-M   'P 1'
#
loop_
_entity.id
_entity.type
_entity.pdbx_description
1 polymer ?
#
loop_
_entity_poly.entity_id
_entity_poly.type
_entity_poly.pdbx_seq_one_letter_code
_entity_poly.pdbx_strand_id
1 'polypeptide(L)'
;MVTCSFTSNFLGFNQHQLSALAAGNPRPSSSIPPPSLVTVQAKARTRQDDRTARHARIRKKVEGTTERPRLSVYRSNKHFYVQVIDDSKMHTLAAASTMQKLLAEELNFSSGPTIEVAKKVGEAIAKACLEKGITKVAFDRGGYPYHGRVKALADAARENGLEF
;
A
#
# COMPACT_ATOMS: atom_id res chain seq x y z
N MET A 1 11.47 -20.11 -61.59
CA MET A 1 12.75 -19.57 -62.07
C MET A 1 12.70 -18.06 -61.93
N VAL A 2 13.53 -17.54 -61.02
CA VAL A 2 13.57 -16.15 -60.57
C VAL A 2 14.58 -15.39 -61.41
N THR A 3 14.22 -14.27 -62.02
CA THR A 3 15.17 -13.18 -62.34
C THR A 3 14.42 -11.87 -62.50
N CYS A 4 14.89 -10.83 -61.79
CA CYS A 4 15.01 -9.42 -62.23
C CYS A 4 15.19 -8.52 -61.00
N SER A 5 16.45 -8.20 -60.66
CA SER A 5 16.76 -7.05 -59.79
C SER A 5 17.88 -6.23 -60.44
N PHE A 6 17.47 -5.01 -60.76
CA PHE A 6 18.12 -3.92 -61.47
C PHE A 6 19.41 -3.45 -60.75
N THR A 7 20.53 -3.39 -61.47
CA THR A 7 21.74 -2.67 -61.05
C THR A 7 21.93 -1.44 -61.94
N SER A 8 22.19 -0.28 -61.35
CA SER A 8 23.04 0.74 -61.96
C SER A 8 23.44 1.81 -60.94
N ASN A 9 24.75 1.84 -60.69
CA ASN A 9 25.51 2.95 -60.14
C ASN A 9 25.36 4.18 -61.04
N PHE A 10 25.23 5.38 -60.45
CA PHE A 10 25.60 6.61 -61.13
C PHE A 10 26.36 7.55 -60.18
N LEU A 11 27.57 7.89 -60.60
CA LEU A 11 28.56 8.71 -59.91
C LEU A 11 28.21 10.20 -59.97
N GLY A 12 28.42 10.89 -58.84
CA GLY A 12 29.14 12.17 -58.66
C GLY A 12 28.72 13.44 -59.43
N PHE A 13 28.72 14.58 -58.73
CA PHE A 13 29.01 15.98 -59.13
C PHE A 13 28.39 16.87 -58.03
N ASN A 14 28.97 17.92 -57.42
CA ASN A 14 30.28 18.53 -57.35
C ASN A 14 30.23 19.55 -56.18
N GLN A 15 31.36 19.84 -55.54
CA GLN A 15 31.49 20.90 -54.52
C GLN A 15 31.62 22.29 -55.15
N HIS A 16 31.31 23.30 -54.32
CA HIS A 16 31.59 24.74 -54.45
C HIS A 16 30.57 25.60 -55.22
N GLN A 17 29.75 26.36 -54.48
CA GLN A 17 29.90 27.83 -54.42
C GLN A 17 29.46 28.35 -53.04
N LEU A 18 30.35 29.14 -52.42
CA LEU A 18 30.15 29.92 -51.21
C LEU A 18 29.52 31.27 -51.58
N SER A 19 28.57 31.78 -50.79
CA SER A 19 28.46 33.23 -50.57
C SER A 19 27.90 33.53 -49.17
N ALA A 20 28.67 34.30 -48.43
CA ALA A 20 28.42 34.78 -47.07
C ALA A 20 27.45 35.97 -47.07
N LEU A 21 26.64 36.13 -46.01
CA LEU A 21 26.34 37.42 -45.35
C LEU A 21 25.38 37.22 -44.15
N ALA A 22 25.58 38.02 -43.11
CA ALA A 22 24.76 38.24 -41.90
C ALA A 22 24.88 37.24 -40.73
N ALA A 23 26.07 37.16 -40.12
CA ALA A 23 26.19 36.79 -38.71
C ALA A 23 25.74 37.97 -37.83
N GLY A 24 24.50 37.93 -37.35
CA GLY A 24 24.07 38.78 -36.23
C GLY A 24 24.65 38.22 -34.94
N ASN A 25 25.42 39.02 -34.18
CA ASN A 25 25.94 38.59 -32.87
C ASN A 25 24.78 38.23 -31.94
N PRO A 26 24.72 37.01 -31.37
CA PRO A 26 23.72 36.68 -30.37
C PRO A 26 23.95 37.55 -29.13
N ARG A 27 22.89 38.18 -28.61
CA ARG A 27 22.95 38.93 -27.35
C ARG A 27 23.53 38.02 -26.27
N PRO A 28 24.41 38.52 -25.38
CA PRO A 28 24.87 37.71 -24.25
C PRO A 28 23.64 37.38 -23.39
N SER A 29 23.25 36.11 -23.37
CA SER A 29 22.26 35.61 -22.41
C SER A 29 22.88 35.80 -21.03
N SER A 30 22.30 36.69 -20.23
CA SER A 30 22.64 36.81 -18.81
C SER A 30 22.41 35.44 -18.17
N SER A 31 23.50 34.76 -17.82
CA SER A 31 23.50 33.52 -17.06
C SER A 31 23.09 33.81 -15.63
N ILE A 32 21.81 34.09 -15.40
CA ILE A 32 21.24 34.02 -14.06
C ILE A 32 21.06 32.52 -13.80
N PRO A 33 21.81 31.90 -12.87
CA PRO A 33 21.54 30.52 -12.50
C PRO A 33 20.09 30.47 -11.98
N PRO A 34 19.28 29.49 -12.43
CA PRO A 34 17.90 29.37 -11.95
C PRO A 34 17.94 29.32 -10.41
N PRO A 35 17.00 30.00 -9.71
CA PRO A 35 16.96 29.96 -8.27
C PRO A 35 16.98 28.49 -7.84
N SER A 36 17.94 28.11 -7.00
CA SER A 36 18.10 26.74 -6.54
C SER A 36 16.74 26.27 -6.03
N LEU A 37 16.10 25.35 -6.74
CA LEU A 37 14.85 24.78 -6.30
C LEU A 37 15.11 24.21 -4.92
N VAL A 38 14.54 24.83 -3.88
CA VAL A 38 14.58 24.28 -2.53
C VAL A 38 13.76 23.02 -2.60
N THR A 39 14.42 21.89 -2.82
CA THR A 39 13.78 20.58 -2.85
C THR A 39 13.37 20.27 -1.42
N VAL A 40 12.14 20.61 -1.05
CA VAL A 40 11.57 20.23 0.23
C VAL A 40 11.43 18.71 0.24
N GLN A 41 12.37 18.02 0.89
CA GLN A 41 12.33 16.57 1.02
C GLN A 41 11.21 16.18 1.98
N ALA A 42 10.33 15.27 1.55
CA ALA A 42 9.34 14.67 2.42
C ALA A 42 10.04 13.87 3.53
N LYS A 43 9.62 14.10 4.79
CA LYS A 43 10.20 13.45 5.98
C LYS A 43 10.03 11.92 5.98
N ALA A 44 8.94 11.43 5.39
CA ALA A 44 8.72 10.01 5.12
C ALA A 44 8.94 9.74 3.63
N ARG A 45 9.76 8.72 3.33
CA ARG A 45 10.19 8.43 1.96
C ARG A 45 9.24 7.49 1.25
N THR A 46 8.58 6.58 1.98
CA THR A 46 7.68 5.59 1.42
C THR A 46 6.31 5.56 2.10
N ARG A 47 5.30 5.06 1.39
CA ARG A 47 3.95 4.82 1.92
C ARG A 47 3.96 3.90 3.16
N GLN A 48 4.92 2.98 3.22
CA GLN A 48 5.09 2.06 4.35
C GLN A 48 5.60 2.80 5.59
N ASP A 49 6.56 3.71 5.44
CA ASP A 49 7.08 4.53 6.54
C ASP A 49 5.97 5.39 7.14
N ASP A 50 5.16 6.02 6.28
CA ASP A 50 4.00 6.80 6.67
C ASP A 50 2.97 5.98 7.46
N ARG A 51 2.69 4.75 7.00
CA ARG A 51 1.79 3.84 7.73
C ARG A 51 2.37 3.48 9.09
N THR A 52 3.65 3.14 9.15
CA THR A 52 4.35 2.75 10.38
C THR A 52 4.38 3.91 11.38
N ALA A 53 4.61 5.14 10.93
CA ALA A 53 4.57 6.33 11.77
C ALA A 53 3.17 6.59 12.36
N ARG A 54 2.11 6.46 11.54
CA ARG A 54 0.72 6.55 12.02
C ARG A 54 0.38 5.44 13.00
N HIS A 55 0.85 4.22 12.72
CA HIS A 55 0.64 3.05 13.56
C HIS A 55 1.28 3.22 14.94
N ALA A 56 2.55 3.64 14.98
CA ALA A 56 3.25 3.95 16.22
C ALA A 56 2.55 5.06 17.01
N ARG A 57 2.01 6.09 16.34
CA ARG A 57 1.24 7.16 16.99
C ARG A 57 -0.04 6.66 17.64
N ILE A 58 -0.77 5.74 17.00
CA ILE A 58 -2.00 5.15 17.54
C ILE A 58 -1.67 4.29 18.77
N ARG A 59 -0.61 3.48 18.68
CA ARG A 59 -0.15 2.62 19.79
C ARG A 59 0.31 3.36 21.04
N LYS A 60 0.57 4.68 20.97
CA LYS A 60 0.80 5.50 22.18
C LYS A 60 -0.43 5.62 23.08
N LYS A 61 -1.64 5.35 22.55
CA LYS A 61 -2.90 5.45 23.29
C LYS A 61 -3.59 4.10 23.47
N VAL A 62 -3.33 3.16 22.56
CA VAL A 62 -3.99 1.84 22.55
C VAL A 62 -2.98 0.80 23.04
N GLU A 63 -3.21 0.32 24.25
CA GLU A 63 -2.40 -0.71 24.91
C GLU A 63 -3.27 -1.95 25.14
N GLY A 64 -2.72 -3.14 24.91
CA GLY A 64 -3.40 -4.41 25.17
C GLY A 64 -3.02 -4.98 26.53
N THR A 65 -4.01 -5.18 27.40
CA THR A 65 -3.84 -5.87 28.69
C THR A 65 -4.44 -7.27 28.64
N THR A 66 -4.21 -8.08 29.67
CA THR A 66 -4.81 -9.43 29.78
C THR A 66 -6.35 -9.38 29.75
N GLU A 67 -6.94 -8.35 30.35
CA GLU A 67 -8.40 -8.17 30.42
C GLU A 67 -8.97 -7.56 29.14
N ARG A 68 -8.20 -6.69 28.49
CA ARG A 68 -8.57 -6.03 27.24
C ARG A 68 -7.44 -6.18 26.21
N PRO A 69 -7.34 -7.34 25.54
CA PRO A 69 -6.35 -7.56 24.52
C PRO A 69 -6.53 -6.61 23.33
N ARG A 70 -5.43 -6.25 22.65
CA ARG A 70 -5.45 -5.36 21.49
C ARG A 70 -5.72 -6.15 20.21
N LEU A 71 -6.76 -5.78 19.49
CA LEU A 71 -7.08 -6.31 18.17
C LEU A 71 -6.36 -5.50 17.10
N SER A 72 -5.27 -6.04 16.57
CA SER A 72 -4.42 -5.42 15.56
C SER A 72 -4.88 -5.81 14.15
N VAL A 73 -5.23 -4.80 13.35
CA VAL A 73 -5.63 -4.99 11.95
C VAL A 73 -4.46 -4.70 11.00
N TYR A 74 -4.19 -5.63 10.09
CA TYR A 74 -3.24 -5.42 9.01
C TYR A 74 -3.84 -5.76 7.64
N ARG A 75 -3.76 -4.81 6.71
CA ARG A 75 -4.25 -4.95 5.34
C ARG A 75 -3.10 -4.88 4.36
N SER A 76 -2.88 -5.93 3.58
CA SER A 76 -1.98 -5.90 2.43
C SER A 76 -2.76 -5.61 1.14
N ASN A 77 -2.09 -5.63 0.00
CA ASN A 77 -2.76 -5.45 -1.30
C ASN A 77 -3.70 -6.62 -1.62
N LYS A 78 -3.32 -7.84 -1.22
CA LYS A 78 -4.03 -9.08 -1.56
C LYS A 78 -4.77 -9.72 -0.38
N HIS A 79 -4.29 -9.51 0.84
CA HIS A 79 -4.70 -10.26 2.01
C HIS A 79 -5.08 -9.36 3.17
N PHE A 80 -5.85 -9.93 4.08
CA PHE A 80 -6.31 -9.27 5.28
C PHE A 80 -5.95 -10.14 6.49
N TYR A 81 -5.33 -9.51 7.50
CA TYR A 81 -4.84 -10.19 8.70
C TYR A 81 -5.33 -9.46 9.95
N VAL A 82 -5.75 -10.25 10.93
CA VAL A 82 -6.19 -9.75 12.23
C VAL A 82 -5.57 -10.62 13.31
N GLN A 83 -5.09 -9.97 14.35
CA GLN A 83 -4.49 -10.63 15.50
C GLN A 83 -5.01 -9.99 16.78
N VAL A 84 -5.26 -10.81 17.78
CA VAL A 84 -5.59 -10.37 19.13
C VAL A 84 -4.38 -10.66 20.01
N ILE A 85 -3.78 -9.59 20.53
CA ILE A 85 -2.47 -9.61 21.19
C ILE A 85 -2.62 -9.11 22.61
N ASP A 86 -2.03 -9.83 23.55
CA ASP A 86 -1.79 -9.36 24.91
C ASP A 86 -0.36 -8.79 24.97
N ASP A 87 -0.23 -7.47 25.13
CA ASP A 87 1.06 -6.79 25.10
C ASP A 87 1.85 -7.05 26.41
N SER A 88 1.20 -7.38 27.53
CA SER A 88 1.86 -7.71 28.80
C SER A 88 2.64 -9.02 28.74
N LYS A 89 2.07 -10.03 28.06
CA LYS A 89 2.67 -11.35 27.88
C LYS A 89 3.41 -11.49 26.55
N MET A 90 3.34 -10.46 25.70
CA MET A 90 3.79 -10.49 24.30
C MET A 90 3.27 -11.73 23.54
N HIS A 91 2.04 -12.14 23.84
CA HIS A 91 1.46 -13.38 23.33
C HIS A 91 0.25 -13.09 22.46
N THR A 92 0.14 -13.80 21.34
CA THR A 92 -1.01 -13.69 20.44
C THR A 92 -2.04 -14.73 20.82
N LEU A 93 -3.20 -14.27 21.29
CA LEU A 93 -4.28 -15.13 21.76
C LEU A 93 -5.03 -15.73 20.59
N ALA A 94 -5.43 -14.93 19.61
CA ALA A 94 -6.16 -15.39 18.43
C ALA A 94 -5.64 -14.70 17.17
N ALA A 95 -5.68 -15.40 16.04
CA ALA A 95 -5.28 -14.86 14.75
C ALA A 95 -6.22 -15.38 13.65
N ALA A 96 -6.69 -14.47 12.81
CA ALA A 96 -7.52 -14.78 11.66
C ALA A 96 -6.89 -14.14 10.42
N SER A 97 -6.80 -14.91 9.34
CA SER A 97 -6.28 -14.38 8.08
C SER A 97 -6.92 -15.04 6.87
N THR A 98 -6.99 -14.28 5.78
CA THR A 98 -7.47 -14.78 4.48
C THR A 98 -6.60 -15.90 3.89
N MET A 99 -5.41 -16.17 4.47
CA MET A 99 -4.54 -17.27 4.05
C MET A 99 -4.83 -18.58 4.81
N GLN A 100 -5.62 -18.56 5.87
CA GLN A 100 -6.02 -19.78 6.56
C GLN A 100 -6.94 -20.59 5.64
N LYS A 101 -6.71 -21.91 5.59
CA LYS A 101 -7.41 -22.84 4.67
C LYS A 101 -8.94 -22.66 4.71
N LEU A 102 -9.49 -22.54 5.92
CA LEU A 102 -10.93 -22.33 6.18
C LEU A 102 -11.51 -21.12 5.41
N LEU A 103 -10.74 -20.03 5.31
CA LEU A 103 -11.19 -18.80 4.65
C LEU A 103 -10.76 -18.73 3.18
N ALA A 104 -9.70 -19.43 2.82
CA ALA A 104 -9.21 -19.51 1.45
C ALA A 104 -10.13 -20.36 0.55
N GLU A 105 -10.68 -21.45 1.08
CA GLU A 105 -11.61 -22.33 0.36
C GLU A 105 -12.95 -21.64 0.09
N GLU A 106 -13.43 -20.83 1.03
CA GLU A 106 -14.71 -20.12 0.90
C GLU A 106 -14.66 -18.88 0.01
N LEU A 107 -13.47 -18.35 -0.27
CA LEU A 107 -13.33 -17.02 -0.85
C LEU A 107 -12.24 -17.00 -1.94
N ASN A 108 -12.65 -17.35 -3.16
CA ASN A 108 -11.83 -17.15 -4.36
C ASN A 108 -11.90 -15.67 -4.81
N PHE A 109 -11.18 -14.77 -4.14
CA PHE A 109 -11.05 -13.38 -4.59
C PHE A 109 -9.89 -13.22 -5.59
N SER A 110 -10.20 -12.73 -6.78
CA SER A 110 -9.24 -12.52 -7.88
C SER A 110 -8.29 -11.33 -7.64
N SER A 111 -8.77 -10.27 -6.95
CA SER A 111 -7.98 -9.06 -6.69
C SER A 111 -8.37 -8.37 -5.37
N GLY A 112 -7.50 -8.48 -4.36
CA GLY A 112 -7.60 -7.78 -3.09
C GLY A 112 -8.72 -8.24 -2.16
N PRO A 113 -8.66 -7.90 -0.85
CA PRO A 113 -9.71 -8.27 0.08
C PRO A 113 -10.95 -7.40 -0.17
N THR A 114 -12.09 -8.00 -0.50
CA THR A 114 -13.39 -7.29 -0.62
C THR A 114 -13.96 -6.96 0.77
N ILE A 115 -15.01 -6.14 0.83
CA ILE A 115 -15.73 -5.83 2.08
C ILE A 115 -16.30 -7.11 2.71
N GLU A 116 -16.83 -8.02 1.89
CA GLU A 116 -17.36 -9.33 2.32
C GLU A 116 -16.30 -10.19 3.01
N VAL A 117 -15.09 -10.22 2.45
CA VAL A 117 -13.94 -10.91 3.03
C VAL A 117 -13.63 -10.37 4.43
N ALA A 118 -13.67 -9.04 4.60
CA ALA A 118 -13.43 -8.42 5.90
C ALA A 118 -14.50 -8.77 6.94
N LYS A 119 -15.77 -8.92 6.52
CA LYS A 119 -16.86 -9.39 7.39
C LYS A 119 -16.63 -10.82 7.86
N LYS A 120 -16.34 -11.75 6.94
CA LYS A 120 -16.04 -13.15 7.27
C LYS A 120 -14.84 -13.29 8.22
N VAL A 121 -13.78 -12.51 7.99
CA VAL A 121 -12.61 -12.48 8.90
C VAL A 121 -13.01 -11.94 10.28
N GLY A 122 -13.90 -10.94 10.35
CA GLY A 122 -14.47 -10.41 11.58
C GLY A 122 -15.30 -11.43 12.36
N GLU A 123 -16.14 -12.21 11.67
CA GLU A 123 -16.90 -13.32 12.26
C GLU A 123 -15.98 -14.42 12.80
N ALA A 124 -14.97 -14.81 12.01
CA ALA A 124 -14.03 -15.86 12.38
C ALA A 124 -13.19 -15.48 13.61
N ILE A 125 -12.72 -14.23 13.71
CA ILE A 125 -11.96 -13.78 14.88
C ILE A 125 -12.84 -13.69 16.13
N ALA A 126 -14.09 -13.24 16.00
CA ALA A 126 -15.01 -13.16 17.12
C ALA A 126 -15.28 -14.55 17.71
N LYS A 127 -15.58 -15.55 16.87
CA LYS A 127 -15.74 -16.95 17.30
C LYS A 127 -14.51 -17.48 18.03
N ALA A 128 -13.32 -17.26 17.45
CA ALA A 128 -12.06 -17.69 18.07
C ALA A 128 -11.74 -16.98 19.41
N CYS A 129 -12.22 -15.75 19.59
CA CYS A 129 -12.09 -15.03 20.86
C CYS A 129 -13.07 -15.52 21.92
N LEU A 130 -14.32 -15.80 21.53
CA LEU A 130 -15.34 -16.33 22.43
C LEU A 130 -14.96 -17.73 22.95
N GLU A 131 -14.41 -18.59 22.10
CA GLU A 131 -13.87 -19.90 22.51
C GLU A 131 -12.77 -19.79 23.57
N LYS A 132 -12.03 -18.67 23.57
CA LYS A 132 -10.96 -18.37 24.52
C LYS A 132 -11.44 -17.54 25.72
N GLY A 133 -12.74 -17.25 25.81
CA GLY A 133 -13.34 -16.46 26.89
C GLY A 133 -13.02 -14.97 26.84
N ILE A 134 -12.63 -14.43 25.68
CA ILE A 134 -12.28 -13.00 25.53
C ILE A 134 -13.49 -12.25 24.97
N THR A 135 -14.10 -11.39 25.78
CA THR A 135 -15.28 -10.60 25.40
C THR A 135 -14.93 -9.15 25.07
N LYS A 136 -13.97 -8.56 25.80
CA LYS A 136 -13.57 -7.15 25.67
C LYS A 136 -12.24 -7.03 24.95
N VAL A 137 -12.18 -6.21 23.91
CA VAL A 137 -10.94 -5.94 23.18
C VAL A 137 -10.73 -4.44 22.93
N ALA A 138 -9.48 -4.05 22.68
CA ALA A 138 -9.15 -2.69 22.25
C ALA A 138 -8.88 -2.69 20.74
N PHE A 139 -9.64 -1.92 19.98
CA PHE A 139 -9.52 -1.91 18.52
C PHE A 139 -8.34 -1.06 18.02
N ASP A 140 -7.34 -1.71 17.41
CA ASP A 140 -6.19 -1.07 16.76
C ASP A 140 -6.32 -1.15 15.23
N ARG A 141 -6.67 0.01 14.64
CA ARG A 141 -6.85 0.18 13.20
C ARG A 141 -5.57 0.11 12.36
N GLY A 142 -4.39 -0.13 12.94
CA GLY A 142 -3.20 -0.51 12.16
C GLY A 142 -2.54 0.61 11.35
N GLY A 143 -2.85 1.87 11.66
CA GLY A 143 -2.44 3.02 10.84
C GLY A 143 -3.29 3.26 9.58
N TYR A 144 -4.36 2.49 9.39
CA TYR A 144 -5.36 2.69 8.35
C TYR A 144 -6.51 3.59 8.82
N PRO A 145 -7.13 4.38 7.93
CA PRO A 145 -8.35 5.11 8.25
C PRO A 145 -9.49 4.14 8.62
N TYR A 146 -10.33 4.53 9.58
CA TYR A 146 -11.52 3.77 9.94
C TYR A 146 -12.61 3.97 8.89
N HIS A 147 -12.53 3.21 7.80
CA HIS A 147 -13.46 3.27 6.68
C HIS A 147 -13.47 1.94 5.90
N GLY A 148 -14.49 1.75 5.07
CA GLY A 148 -14.64 0.61 4.16
C GLY A 148 -14.43 -0.72 4.87
N ARG A 149 -13.40 -1.45 4.45
CA ARG A 149 -13.05 -2.80 4.95
C ARG A 149 -12.78 -2.85 6.45
N VAL A 150 -12.09 -1.84 7.00
CA VAL A 150 -11.75 -1.80 8.43
C VAL A 150 -13.00 -1.59 9.28
N LYS A 151 -13.92 -0.75 8.79
CA LYS A 151 -15.23 -0.55 9.42
C LYS A 151 -16.07 -1.82 9.35
N ALA A 152 -16.16 -2.45 8.17
CA ALA A 152 -16.94 -3.67 7.99
C ALA A 152 -16.47 -4.84 8.86
N LEU A 153 -15.16 -4.96 9.08
CA LEU A 153 -14.64 -5.93 10.04
C LEU A 153 -15.08 -5.62 11.47
N ALA A 154 -15.01 -4.35 11.87
CA ALA A 154 -15.39 -3.94 13.21
C ALA A 154 -16.89 -4.16 13.44
N ASP A 155 -17.73 -3.80 12.46
CA ASP A 155 -19.17 -4.02 12.54
C ASP A 155 -19.48 -5.53 12.68
N ALA A 156 -18.83 -6.38 11.87
CA ALA A 156 -18.99 -7.84 11.98
C ALA A 156 -18.53 -8.40 13.34
N ALA A 157 -17.41 -7.92 13.88
CA ALA A 157 -16.94 -8.35 15.20
C ALA A 157 -17.92 -7.96 16.32
N ARG A 158 -18.55 -6.78 16.23
CA ARG A 158 -19.57 -6.33 17.18
C ARG A 158 -20.85 -7.15 17.12
N GLU A 159 -21.31 -7.48 15.91
CA GLU A 159 -22.49 -8.34 15.70
C GLU A 159 -22.30 -9.74 16.31
N ASN A 160 -21.06 -10.24 16.33
CA ASN A 160 -20.70 -11.54 16.92
C ASN A 160 -20.31 -11.45 18.41
N GLY A 161 -20.68 -10.36 19.10
CA GLY A 161 -20.58 -10.27 20.57
C GLY A 161 -19.23 -9.82 21.12
N LEU A 162 -18.33 -9.30 20.28
CA LEU A 162 -17.06 -8.70 20.73
C LEU A 162 -17.28 -7.23 21.10
N GLU A 163 -16.96 -6.86 22.35
CA GLU A 163 -17.14 -5.50 22.86
C GLU A 163 -15.87 -4.66 22.70
N PHE A 164 -15.94 -3.56 21.93
CA PHE A 164 -14.84 -2.60 21.77
C PHE A 164 -15.24 -1.19 21.29
#